data_AF-A0A0G0U247-F1
#
_entry.id   AF-A0A0G0U247-F1
#
_cell.length_a   1.000
_cell.length_b   1.000
_cell.length_c   1.000
_cell.angle_alpha   90.00
_cell.angle_beta   90.00
_cell.angle_gamma   90.00
#
_symmetry.space_group_name_H-M   'P 1'
#
loop_
_entity.id
_entity.type
_entity.pdbx_description
1 polymer ?
#
loop_
_entity_poly.entity_id
_entity_poly.type
_entity_poly.pdbx_seq_one_letter_code
_entity_poly.pdbx_strand_id
1 'polypeptide(L)'
;MKKKIDLEKYQKFVKKIAKKFEKRNEEIMTWGLGISGEAGDVASCIKKTFAHGNDQKSGIRENVGDTFWYMAAICNFFGWDIEEIIGENMEKLKKRYPQGFTTQKAKRKMVDWGEK
;
A
#
# COMPACT_ATOMS: atom_id res chain seq x y z
N MET A 1 25.41 3.66 5.62
CA MET A 1 24.77 3.41 4.30
C MET A 1 23.40 2.78 4.50
N LYS A 2 22.32 3.35 3.94
CA LYS A 2 21.02 2.66 3.90
C LYS A 2 21.15 1.46 2.95
N LYS A 3 20.83 0.24 3.41
CA LYS A 3 20.80 -0.93 2.52
C LYS A 3 19.71 -0.70 1.46
N LYS A 4 20.05 -0.95 0.19
CA LYS A 4 19.07 -0.95 -0.89
C LYS A 4 18.11 -2.12 -0.63
N ILE A 5 16.82 -1.82 -0.54
CA ILE A 5 15.78 -2.85 -0.43
C ILE A 5 15.54 -3.43 -1.82
N ASP A 6 15.35 -4.73 -1.85
CA ASP A 6 14.97 -5.53 -3.00
C ASP A 6 13.53 -6.00 -2.74
N LEU A 7 12.62 -5.62 -3.62
CA LEU A 7 11.18 -5.78 -3.38
C LEU A 7 10.77 -7.24 -3.52
N GLU A 8 11.40 -8.00 -4.42
CA GLU A 8 11.23 -9.44 -4.52
C GLU A 8 11.65 -10.14 -3.22
N LYS A 9 12.82 -9.78 -2.66
CA LYS A 9 13.28 -10.30 -1.36
C LYS A 9 12.33 -9.91 -0.23
N TYR A 10 11.80 -8.69 -0.24
CA TYR A 10 10.82 -8.24 0.74
C TYR A 10 9.51 -9.04 0.63
N GLN A 11 8.97 -9.23 -0.58
CA GLN A 11 7.77 -10.02 -0.81
C GLN A 11 7.96 -11.49 -0.35
N LYS A 12 9.11 -12.11 -0.65
CA LYS A 12 9.48 -13.45 -0.16
C LYS A 12 9.56 -13.51 1.37
N PHE A 13 10.13 -12.47 2.00
CA PHE A 13 10.16 -12.35 3.45
C PHE A 13 8.75 -12.28 4.04
N VAL A 14 7.87 -11.43 3.49
CA VAL A 14 6.46 -11.34 3.91
C VAL A 14 5.76 -12.70 3.79
N LYS A 15 5.94 -13.40 2.66
CA LYS A 15 5.36 -14.74 2.45
C LYS A 15 5.79 -15.75 3.51
N LYS A 16 7.03 -15.63 4.00
CA LYS A 16 7.60 -16.50 5.05
C LYS A 16 6.98 -16.23 6.42
N ILE A 17 6.79 -14.96 6.78
CA ILE A 17 6.35 -14.57 8.13
C ILE A 17 4.83 -14.41 8.27
N ALA A 18 4.11 -14.25 7.16
CA ALA A 18 2.67 -14.04 7.17
C ALA A 18 1.94 -15.25 7.78
N LYS A 19 0.88 -14.94 8.56
CA LYS A 19 -0.04 -15.94 9.11
C LYS A 19 -0.51 -16.89 8.01
N LYS A 20 -0.54 -18.19 8.31
CA LYS A 20 -1.16 -19.20 7.46
C LYS A 20 -2.64 -19.31 7.79
N PHE A 21 -3.44 -19.43 6.74
CA PHE A 21 -4.89 -19.57 6.85
C PHE A 21 -5.29 -20.90 6.22
N GLU A 22 -6.27 -21.55 6.82
CA GLU A 22 -6.87 -22.76 6.24
C GLU A 22 -7.80 -22.39 5.07
N LYS A 23 -8.53 -21.28 5.19
CA LYS A 23 -9.48 -20.82 4.18
C LYS A 23 -8.95 -19.59 3.45
N ARG A 24 -8.89 -19.70 2.13
CA ARG A 24 -8.44 -18.63 1.22
C ARG A 24 -9.28 -17.35 1.34
N ASN A 25 -10.58 -17.45 1.61
CA ASN A 25 -11.43 -16.27 1.80
C ASN A 25 -11.09 -15.50 3.09
N GLU A 26 -10.82 -16.22 4.19
CA GLU A 26 -10.43 -15.59 5.46
C GLU A 26 -9.09 -14.87 5.32
N GLU A 27 -8.16 -15.43 4.53
CA GLU A 27 -6.86 -14.82 4.24
C GLU A 27 -7.01 -13.48 3.52
N ILE A 28 -7.70 -13.44 2.38
CA ILE A 28 -7.84 -12.19 1.61
C ILE A 28 -8.68 -11.15 2.33
N MET A 29 -9.71 -11.56 3.10
CA MET A 29 -10.46 -10.64 3.95
C MET A 29 -9.56 -10.03 5.02
N THR A 30 -8.68 -10.83 5.64
CA THR A 30 -7.71 -10.32 6.63
C THR A 30 -6.75 -9.32 5.99
N TRP A 31 -6.17 -9.63 4.82
CA TRP A 31 -5.24 -8.74 4.15
C TRP A 31 -5.90 -7.45 3.64
N GLY A 32 -7.09 -7.56 3.07
CA GLY A 32 -7.85 -6.41 2.56
C GLY A 32 -8.29 -5.46 3.66
N LEU A 33 -8.85 -5.99 4.76
CA LEU A 33 -9.22 -5.17 5.92
C LEU A 33 -7.99 -4.58 6.63
N GLY A 34 -6.88 -5.32 6.65
CA GLY A 34 -5.61 -4.85 7.18
C GLY A 34 -5.13 -3.56 6.52
N ILE A 35 -5.11 -3.48 5.18
CA ILE A 35 -4.76 -2.24 4.47
C ILE A 35 -5.67 -1.07 4.90
N SER A 36 -6.97 -1.32 5.06
CA SER A 36 -7.90 -0.27 5.49
C SER A 36 -7.62 0.20 6.91
N GLY A 37 -7.22 -0.71 7.81
CA GLY A 37 -6.80 -0.39 9.18
C GLY A 37 -5.59 0.53 9.18
N GLU A 38 -4.51 0.11 8.50
CA GLU A 38 -3.26 0.90 8.44
C GLU A 38 -3.47 2.27 7.78
N ALA A 39 -4.31 2.35 6.75
CA ALA A 39 -4.68 3.63 6.15
C ALA A 39 -5.41 4.56 7.14
N GLY A 40 -6.28 4.00 7.98
CA GLY A 40 -6.95 4.70 9.08
C GLY A 40 -5.96 5.21 10.13
N ASP A 41 -4.96 4.40 10.49
CA ASP A 41 -3.93 4.77 11.47
C ASP A 41 -2.96 5.81 10.94
N VAL A 42 -2.58 5.75 9.66
CA VAL A 42 -1.86 6.84 8.98
C VAL A 42 -2.67 8.14 9.09
N ALA A 43 -3.96 8.12 8.75
CA ALA A 43 -4.82 9.31 8.83
C ALA A 43 -4.94 9.84 10.26
N SER A 44 -5.11 8.95 11.24
CA SER A 44 -5.19 9.28 12.66
C SER A 44 -3.91 9.94 13.18
N CYS A 45 -2.74 9.39 12.85
CA CYS A 45 -1.45 9.94 13.27
C CYS A 45 -1.16 11.29 12.61
N ILE A 46 -1.50 11.47 11.32
CA ILE A 46 -1.42 12.76 10.62
C ILE A 46 -2.31 13.79 11.33
N LYS A 47 -3.59 13.46 11.61
CA LYS A 47 -4.51 14.36 12.30
C LYS A 47 -3.96 14.77 13.67
N LYS A 48 -3.51 13.81 14.49
CA LYS A 48 -2.90 14.10 15.81
C LYS A 48 -1.71 15.04 15.70
N THR A 49 -0.82 14.81 14.72
CA THR A 49 0.39 15.61 14.50
C THR A 49 0.08 17.03 14.04
N PHE A 50 -0.76 17.18 13.02
CA PHE A 50 -0.90 18.45 12.32
C PHE A 50 -2.15 19.26 12.69
N ALA A 51 -3.15 18.64 13.32
CA ALA A 51 -4.35 19.34 13.78
C ALA A 51 -4.42 19.49 15.30
N HIS A 52 -3.79 18.59 16.08
CA HIS A 52 -3.90 18.59 17.55
C HIS A 52 -2.58 18.87 18.28
N GLY A 53 -1.48 19.10 17.56
CA GLY A 53 -0.17 19.41 18.16
C GLY A 53 0.50 18.25 18.91
N ASN A 54 0.06 17.01 18.69
CA ASN A 54 0.66 15.81 19.27
C ASN A 54 1.55 15.12 18.24
N ASP A 55 2.87 15.25 18.35
CA ASP A 55 3.81 14.66 17.39
C ASP A 55 3.73 13.13 17.37
N GLN A 56 3.16 12.59 16.29
CA GLN A 56 3.01 11.17 16.03
C GLN A 56 3.71 10.76 14.73
N LYS A 57 4.78 11.48 14.32
CA LYS A 57 5.52 11.16 13.07
C LYS A 57 6.11 9.75 13.04
N SER A 58 6.51 9.21 14.19
CA SER A 58 6.94 7.81 14.31
C SER A 58 5.81 6.86 13.92
N GLY A 59 4.61 7.09 14.44
CA GLY A 59 3.40 6.34 14.09
C GLY A 59 3.05 6.47 12.61
N ILE A 60 3.14 7.67 12.01
CA ILE A 60 2.94 7.84 10.56
C ILE A 60 3.92 6.93 9.78
N ARG A 61 5.20 6.93 10.18
CA ARG A 61 6.25 6.15 9.52
C ARG A 61 6.03 4.64 9.66
N GLU A 62 5.60 4.18 10.82
CA GLU A 62 5.30 2.79 11.13
C GLU A 62 4.13 2.28 10.28
N ASN A 63 2.98 2.94 10.35
CA ASN A 63 1.76 2.51 9.64
C ASN A 63 1.91 2.59 8.10
N VAL A 64 2.77 3.49 7.58
CA VAL A 64 3.15 3.45 6.15
C VAL A 64 3.88 2.14 5.82
N GLY A 65 4.77 1.67 6.70
CA GLY A 65 5.46 0.39 6.58
C GLY A 65 4.49 -0.80 6.66
N ASP A 66 3.55 -0.77 7.60
CA ASP A 66 2.55 -1.83 7.75
C ASP A 66 1.58 -1.87 6.56
N THR A 67 1.25 -0.71 5.98
CA THR A 67 0.53 -0.64 4.70
C THR A 67 1.27 -1.41 3.60
N PHE A 68 2.59 -1.23 3.46
CA PHE A 68 3.40 -2.00 2.49
C PHE A 68 3.42 -3.50 2.80
N TRP A 69 3.41 -3.89 4.08
CA TRP A 69 3.36 -5.29 4.49
C TRP A 69 2.07 -5.96 3.98
N TYR A 70 0.91 -5.35 4.23
CA TYR A 70 -0.35 -5.88 3.73
C TYR A 70 -0.44 -5.85 2.19
N MET A 71 0.08 -4.82 1.52
CA MET A 71 0.16 -4.81 0.05
C MET A 71 0.97 -5.99 -0.50
N ALA A 72 2.12 -6.30 0.12
CA ALA A 72 2.92 -7.46 -0.25
C ALA A 72 2.22 -8.79 0.07
N ALA A 73 1.47 -8.86 1.17
CA ALA A 73 0.65 -10.03 1.51
C ALA A 73 -0.44 -10.28 0.46
N ILE A 74 -1.10 -9.22 -0.03
CA ILE A 74 -2.07 -9.31 -1.13
C ILE A 74 -1.39 -9.78 -2.42
N CYS A 75 -0.23 -9.24 -2.78
CA CYS A 75 0.52 -9.71 -3.95
C CYS A 75 0.83 -11.21 -3.84
N ASN A 76 1.30 -11.66 -2.68
CA ASN A 76 1.54 -13.08 -2.40
C ASN A 76 0.28 -13.95 -2.50
N PHE A 77 -0.86 -13.45 -2.04
CA PHE A 77 -2.14 -14.16 -2.11
C PHE A 77 -2.55 -14.43 -3.56
N PHE A 78 -2.47 -13.41 -4.43
CA PHE A 78 -2.84 -13.52 -5.84
C PHE A 78 -1.73 -14.10 -6.73
N GLY A 79 -0.50 -14.21 -6.22
CA GLY A 79 0.66 -14.64 -7.01
C GLY A 79 1.20 -13.54 -7.93
N TRP A 80 0.94 -12.27 -7.61
CA TRP A 80 1.45 -11.12 -8.37
C TRP A 80 2.89 -10.78 -7.96
N ASP A 81 3.67 -10.31 -8.93
CA ASP A 81 4.99 -9.73 -8.68
C ASP A 81 4.82 -8.27 -8.24
N ILE A 82 5.33 -7.94 -7.04
CA ILE A 82 5.23 -6.58 -6.51
C ILE A 82 6.02 -5.56 -7.36
N GLU A 83 7.12 -5.97 -8.01
CA GLU A 83 7.92 -5.10 -8.88
C GLU A 83 7.17 -4.76 -10.16
N GLU A 84 6.44 -5.72 -10.71
CA GLU A 84 5.55 -5.51 -11.86
C GLU A 84 4.44 -4.52 -11.52
N ILE A 85 3.71 -4.75 -10.43
CA ILE A 85 2.62 -3.87 -9.97
C ILE A 85 3.10 -2.42 -9.77
N ILE A 86 4.26 -2.25 -9.13
CA ILE A 86 4.86 -0.92 -8.91
C ILE A 86 5.31 -0.31 -10.24
N GLY A 87 5.94 -1.09 -11.11
CA GLY A 87 6.40 -0.66 -12.43
C GLY A 87 5.26 -0.15 -13.31
N GLU A 88 4.16 -0.91 -13.40
CA GLU A 88 2.95 -0.50 -14.10
C GLU A 88 2.36 0.80 -13.55
N ASN A 89 2.31 0.93 -12.23
CA ASN A 89 1.85 2.16 -11.59
C ASN A 89 2.78 3.34 -11.90
N MET A 90 4.10 3.14 -11.91
CA MET A 90 5.08 4.16 -12.30
C MET A 90 4.87 4.61 -13.74
N GLU A 91 4.72 3.69 -14.69
CA GLU A 91 4.48 4.04 -16.10
C GLU A 91 3.17 4.80 -16.29
N LYS A 92 2.09 4.36 -15.62
CA LYS A 92 0.81 5.07 -15.58
C LYS A 92 0.97 6.49 -15.03
N LEU A 93 1.73 6.67 -13.95
CA LEU A 93 1.96 7.98 -13.33
C LEU A 93 2.85 8.88 -14.18
N LYS A 94 3.90 8.35 -14.82
CA LYS A 94 4.75 9.10 -15.77
C LYS A 94 3.95 9.62 -16.96
N LYS A 95 3.09 8.79 -17.55
CA LYS A 95 2.18 9.19 -18.62
C LYS A 95 1.22 10.28 -18.16
N ARG A 96 0.71 10.18 -16.92
CA ARG A 96 -0.21 11.18 -16.35
C ARG A 96 0.48 12.49 -15.98
N TYR A 97 1.71 12.44 -15.47
CA TYR A 97 2.42 13.60 -14.91
C TYR A 97 3.85 13.73 -15.48
N PRO A 98 4.01 13.90 -16.80
CA PRO A 98 5.34 13.93 -17.44
C PRO A 98 6.20 15.12 -16.99
N GLN A 99 5.57 16.20 -16.52
CA GLN A 99 6.23 17.41 -15.98
C GLN A 99 5.90 17.62 -14.50
N GLY A 100 5.46 16.55 -13.80
CA GLY A 100 4.97 16.64 -12.43
C GLY A 100 3.46 16.91 -12.32
N PHE A 101 3.02 17.14 -11.09
CA PHE A 101 1.61 17.26 -10.72
C PHE A 101 0.97 18.52 -11.31
N THR A 102 -0.26 18.37 -11.82
CA THR A 102 -1.17 19.51 -12.07
C THR A 102 -2.59 19.12 -11.66
N THR A 103 -3.36 20.08 -11.14
CA THR A 103 -4.76 19.87 -10.73
C THR A 103 -5.64 19.38 -11.89
N GLN A 104 -5.38 19.89 -13.10
CA GLN A 104 -6.08 19.46 -14.32
C GLN A 104 -5.88 17.96 -14.59
N LYS A 105 -4.63 17.46 -14.51
CA LYS A 105 -4.32 16.04 -14.76
C LYS A 105 -4.65 15.12 -13.58
N ALA A 106 -4.89 15.70 -12.40
CA ALA A 106 -5.32 14.96 -11.21
C ALA A 106 -6.79 14.55 -11.23
N LYS A 107 -7.63 15.23 -12.02
CA LYS A 107 -9.04 14.84 -12.22
C LYS A 107 -9.11 13.43 -12.81
N ARG A 108 -9.83 12.53 -12.14
CA ARG A 108 -10.04 11.14 -12.59
C ARG A 108 -11.48 10.97 -13.06
N LYS A 109 -11.70 10.18 -14.11
CA LYS A 109 -13.01 9.55 -14.33
C LYS A 109 -13.14 8.43 -13.29
N MET A 110 -14.28 8.36 -12.62
CA MET A 110 -14.58 7.25 -11.73
C MET A 110 -14.60 5.96 -12.56
N VAL A 111 -13.89 4.95 -12.11
CA VAL A 111 -14.02 3.61 -12.68
C VAL A 111 -15.22 2.98 -11.98
N ASP A 112 -16.21 2.55 -12.75
CA ASP A 112 -17.31 1.75 -12.22
C ASP A 112 -16.78 0.31 -12.03
N TRP A 113 -16.73 -0.13 -10.77
CA TRP A 113 -16.31 -1.48 -10.39
C TRP A 113 -17.51 -2.41 -10.16
N GLY A 114 -18.73 -1.93 -10.43
CA GLY A 114 -19.99 -2.68 -10.29
C GLY A 114 -20.49 -3.35 -11.57
N GLU A 115 -19.86 -3.10 -12.72
CA GLU A 115 -20.18 -3.80 -13.97
C GLU A 115 -19.66 -5.24 -13.89
N LYS A 116 -20.58 -6.20 -14.00
CA LYS A 116 -20.29 -7.64 -14.10
C LYS A 116 -20.03 -8.05 -15.53
#